data_AF-A0A518UBY2-F1
#
_entry.id   AF-A0A518UBY2-F1
#
_cell.length_a   1.000
_cell.length_b   1.000
_cell.length_c   1.000
_cell.angle_alpha   90.00
_cell.angle_beta   90.00
_cell.angle_gamma   90.00
#
_symmetry.space_group_name_H-M   'P 1'
#
loop_
_entity.id
_entity.type
_entity.pdbx_description
1 polymer ?
#
loop_
_entity_poly.entity_id
_entity_poly.type
_entity_poly.pdbx_seq_one_letter_code
_entity_poly.pdbx_strand_id
1 'polypeptide(L)'
;MNSAIRNLNELATHILRAWIVFNSGRRFFSLRGSAMSSKKTFYGFLLAAPFLPASIAYGGDVGAEAAASASPKTPAIKTVTNFSQALRCMDDLFLAFGKQGIVITSAGIPDETGKVRTGTKEMVITAIAKMTTKSNALEFIDFHAGGDDLANLFAAKGDMARKLPDYYVRGSITQMDDNSVRKNKGAGISLPFLDFGYSKDESYDVISMDMSVGDAATRKILPITSTSNTMVLVKGGRAGEGGGRLGKLGLSFNVDLSRSEGVGAATRTLIELGLIETMGKFTQVPYWRCLDTSITNPLIREQAREWYDTAKDKDRVLFIQRKLAGMNRYGGPLDGFVNEGLRNTVAEYQAQAGLVADGAINFDLYASLLDDTQNVLAAVPPTAPQAASIPGVSSAVKAPPPAVAGAVQSQFASASVPFRMSFESDRGARPAYRVGEYLNMVLSLNGHGTAYCYYEDATRNTARIFPNQFHPDASVNAGAITRLPSGGFKIRFDRAGRERVACIGADRELVVPSSLRGARDLTPLPVRSLDEVVSQFKQSNPAAVTSFIDITVTP
;
A
#
# COMPACT_ATOMS: atom_id res chain seq x y z
N MET A 1 22.33 -57.55 20.04
CA MET A 1 20.96 -57.01 20.19
C MET A 1 20.47 -56.85 21.63
N ASN A 2 20.79 -57.73 22.60
CA ASN A 2 20.19 -57.68 23.95
C ASN A 2 20.70 -56.61 24.94
N SER A 3 21.65 -55.75 24.57
CA SER A 3 22.11 -54.62 25.40
C SER A 3 21.32 -53.33 25.16
N ALA A 4 21.11 -52.95 23.89
CA ALA A 4 20.49 -51.68 23.49
C ALA A 4 19.07 -51.48 24.06
N ILE A 5 18.29 -52.55 24.19
CA ILE A 5 16.92 -52.53 24.73
C ILE A 5 16.92 -52.15 26.23
N ARG A 6 17.99 -52.45 26.97
CA ARG A 6 18.03 -52.26 28.42
C ARG A 6 18.19 -50.78 28.82
N ASN A 7 18.98 -50.01 28.07
CA ASN A 7 19.18 -48.56 28.31
C ASN A 7 17.91 -47.71 28.07
N LEU A 8 17.00 -48.15 27.20
CA LEU A 8 15.78 -47.40 26.89
C LEU A 8 14.80 -47.36 28.08
N ASN A 9 14.73 -48.41 28.89
CA ASN A 9 13.82 -48.47 30.04
C ASN A 9 14.25 -47.58 31.23
N GLU A 10 15.55 -47.42 31.48
CA GLU A 10 16.03 -46.53 32.55
C GLU A 10 15.77 -45.06 32.21
N LEU A 11 16.00 -44.67 30.95
CA LEU A 11 15.71 -43.32 30.44
C LEU A 11 14.22 -42.97 30.59
N ALA A 12 13.31 -43.87 30.22
CA ALA A 12 11.87 -43.68 30.41
C ALA A 12 11.49 -43.49 31.90
N THR A 13 12.13 -44.25 32.79
CA THR A 13 11.85 -44.21 34.23
C THR A 13 12.31 -42.90 34.88
N HIS A 14 13.42 -42.32 34.43
CA HIS A 14 13.89 -41.00 34.90
C HIS A 14 12.97 -39.85 34.44
N ILE A 15 12.51 -39.87 33.18
CA ILE A 15 11.60 -38.85 32.65
C ILE A 15 10.27 -38.83 33.41
N LEU A 16 9.70 -40.01 33.71
CA LEU A 16 8.44 -40.11 34.45
C LEU A 16 8.53 -39.55 35.88
N ARG A 17 9.67 -39.76 36.56
CA ARG A 17 9.93 -39.21 37.90
C ARG A 17 10.06 -37.68 37.91
N ALA A 18 10.68 -37.10 36.88
CA ALA A 18 10.81 -35.64 36.77
C ALA A 18 9.44 -34.93 36.64
N TRP A 19 8.51 -35.52 35.89
CA TRP A 19 7.19 -34.92 35.63
C TRP A 19 6.29 -34.85 36.87
N ILE A 20 6.32 -35.89 37.72
CA ILE A 20 5.48 -35.97 38.93
C ILE A 20 5.89 -34.93 39.99
N VAL A 21 7.18 -34.62 40.12
CA VAL A 21 7.67 -33.63 41.09
C VAL A 21 7.21 -32.21 40.75
N PHE A 22 7.14 -31.84 39.46
CA PHE A 22 6.86 -30.47 39.05
C PHE A 22 5.40 -30.02 39.29
N ASN A 23 4.45 -30.96 39.37
CA ASN A 23 3.02 -30.67 39.36
C ASN A 23 2.33 -30.69 40.75
N SER A 24 3.11 -30.75 41.84
CA SER A 24 2.61 -30.82 43.23
C SER A 24 2.75 -29.50 44.01
N GLY A 25 3.10 -28.40 43.33
CA GLY A 25 3.69 -27.19 43.91
C GLY A 25 2.83 -25.91 43.98
N ARG A 26 1.49 -25.96 44.02
CA ARG A 26 0.66 -24.76 44.29
C ARG A 26 -0.43 -25.01 45.33
N ARG A 27 -0.42 -24.22 46.41
CA ARG A 27 -1.38 -24.29 47.52
C ARG A 27 -2.55 -23.33 47.34
N PHE A 28 -3.72 -23.78 47.80
CA PHE A 28 -4.82 -23.03 48.43
C PHE A 28 -4.74 -21.50 48.45
N PHE A 29 -5.83 -20.87 47.97
CA PHE A 29 -6.42 -19.72 48.67
C PHE A 29 -7.89 -20.03 48.97
N SER A 30 -8.41 -19.54 50.10
CA SER A 30 -9.74 -19.89 50.61
C SER A 30 -10.65 -18.67 50.61
N LEU A 31 -11.88 -18.82 50.13
CA LEU A 31 -13.00 -17.91 50.39
C LEU A 31 -14.30 -18.70 50.62
N ARG A 32 -15.24 -18.07 51.33
CA ARG A 32 -16.28 -18.73 52.13
C ARG A 32 -17.58 -17.92 52.02
N GLY A 33 -18.67 -18.48 51.49
CA GLY A 33 -19.92 -17.70 51.31
C GLY A 33 -21.14 -18.43 50.72
N SER A 34 -21.94 -19.02 51.61
CA SER A 34 -23.43 -19.04 51.64
C SER A 34 -24.28 -18.87 50.36
N ALA A 35 -24.81 -20.01 49.87
CA ALA A 35 -26.24 -20.41 49.90
C ALA A 35 -27.40 -19.60 49.23
N MET A 36 -28.49 -20.34 48.98
CA MET A 36 -29.87 -19.93 48.63
C MET A 36 -30.14 -19.46 47.17
N SER A 37 -31.31 -19.73 46.55
CA SER A 37 -32.39 -20.70 46.84
C SER A 37 -33.37 -20.80 45.63
N SER A 38 -34.11 -21.91 45.54
CA SER A 38 -35.33 -22.09 44.71
C SER A 38 -35.15 -22.19 43.18
N LYS A 39 -35.95 -22.96 42.43
CA LYS A 39 -37.12 -23.81 42.79
C LYS A 39 -37.24 -25.02 41.82
N LYS A 40 -37.94 -26.04 42.31
CA LYS A 40 -38.68 -27.17 41.66
C LYS A 40 -38.90 -27.03 40.14
N THR A 41 -38.96 -28.09 39.31
CA THR A 41 -39.76 -29.35 39.42
C THR A 41 -39.30 -30.30 38.27
N PHE A 42 -39.38 -31.64 38.25
CA PHE A 42 -40.04 -32.61 39.15
C PHE A 42 -39.38 -34.04 39.17
N TYR A 43 -40.15 -35.10 38.87
CA TYR A 43 -39.89 -36.55 38.95
C TYR A 43 -39.25 -37.18 37.69
N GLY A 44 -38.70 -38.41 37.69
CA GLY A 44 -38.42 -39.35 38.81
C GLY A 44 -38.45 -40.85 38.41
N PHE A 45 -37.87 -41.72 39.25
CA PHE A 45 -37.88 -43.22 39.20
C PHE A 45 -37.13 -43.89 38.01
N LEU A 46 -36.50 -45.07 38.15
CA LEU A 46 -36.01 -45.82 39.34
C LEU A 46 -34.81 -46.72 38.95
N LEU A 47 -34.12 -47.29 39.95
CA LEU A 47 -32.96 -48.19 39.82
C LEU A 47 -33.36 -49.66 39.62
N ALA A 48 -32.59 -50.41 38.82
CA ALA A 48 -32.20 -51.80 39.11
C ALA A 48 -30.98 -52.23 38.26
N ALA A 49 -29.88 -52.62 38.91
CA ALA A 49 -28.86 -53.51 38.33
C ALA A 49 -29.10 -54.94 38.86
N PRO A 50 -28.51 -56.00 38.27
CA PRO A 50 -27.22 -56.47 38.81
C PRO A 50 -26.28 -57.19 37.78
N PHE A 51 -25.15 -57.68 38.31
CA PHE A 51 -24.17 -58.64 37.74
C PHE A 51 -23.21 -58.19 36.62
N LEU A 52 -22.03 -57.75 37.06
CA LEU A 52 -20.74 -58.00 36.38
C LEU A 52 -20.35 -59.48 36.48
N PRO A 53 -19.46 -59.97 35.60
CA PRO A 53 -18.09 -60.17 36.11
C PRO A 53 -16.96 -59.59 35.24
N ALA A 54 -15.88 -59.22 35.91
CA ALA A 54 -14.50 -59.02 35.45
C ALA A 54 -14.23 -58.75 33.95
N SER A 55 -13.83 -57.52 33.64
CA SER A 55 -13.01 -57.20 32.46
C SER A 55 -11.87 -56.26 32.86
N ILE A 56 -10.69 -56.47 32.27
CA ILE A 56 -9.47 -55.72 32.61
C ILE A 56 -9.59 -54.29 32.07
N ALA A 57 -9.47 -53.31 32.96
CA ALA A 57 -9.62 -51.89 32.63
C ALA A 57 -8.39 -51.32 31.91
N TYR A 58 -8.21 -51.68 30.63
CA TYR A 58 -7.46 -50.86 29.68
C TYR A 58 -8.30 -49.63 29.30
N GLY A 59 -8.51 -48.76 30.29
CA GLY A 59 -9.15 -47.44 30.15
C GLY A 59 -8.23 -46.44 29.45
N GLY A 60 -7.66 -46.83 28.31
CA GLY A 60 -7.06 -45.89 27.37
C GLY A 60 -8.18 -45.04 26.80
N ASP A 61 -8.27 -43.79 27.26
CA ASP A 61 -9.39 -42.92 26.94
C ASP A 61 -9.27 -42.42 25.49
N VAL A 62 -9.76 -43.25 24.55
CA VAL A 62 -9.75 -42.95 23.12
C VAL A 62 -10.52 -41.67 22.78
N GLY A 63 -11.43 -41.22 23.66
CA GLY A 63 -12.05 -39.90 23.57
C GLY A 63 -11.08 -38.77 23.89
N ALA A 64 -10.26 -38.91 24.94
CA ALA A 64 -9.21 -37.96 25.28
C ALA A 64 -8.07 -37.93 24.23
N GLU A 65 -7.65 -39.08 23.69
CA GLU A 65 -6.60 -39.12 22.65
C GLU A 65 -7.11 -38.62 21.29
N ALA A 66 -8.40 -38.83 20.98
CA ALA A 66 -9.08 -38.15 19.87
C ALA A 66 -9.19 -36.63 20.12
N ALA A 67 -9.50 -36.18 21.33
CA ALA A 67 -9.57 -34.74 21.65
C ALA A 67 -8.19 -34.05 21.61
N ALA A 68 -7.12 -34.74 22.05
CA ALA A 68 -5.74 -34.26 22.01
C ALA A 68 -5.11 -34.26 20.59
N SER A 69 -5.71 -34.98 19.64
CA SER A 69 -5.34 -34.96 18.22
C SER A 69 -6.27 -34.08 17.37
N ALA A 70 -7.53 -33.86 17.79
CA ALA A 70 -8.46 -32.91 17.19
C ALA A 70 -8.26 -31.46 17.67
N SER A 71 -7.58 -31.25 18.79
CA SER A 71 -7.15 -29.92 19.24
C SER A 71 -6.15 -29.33 18.23
N PRO A 72 -6.43 -28.16 17.61
CA PRO A 72 -5.53 -27.57 16.63
C PRO A 72 -4.20 -27.17 17.28
N LYS A 73 -3.12 -27.88 16.95
CA LYS A 73 -1.77 -27.63 17.47
C LYS A 73 -1.08 -26.40 16.86
N THR A 74 -1.72 -25.74 15.90
CA THR A 74 -1.39 -24.39 15.45
C THR A 74 -2.23 -23.36 16.21
N PRO A 75 -1.65 -22.21 16.63
CA PRO A 75 -2.42 -21.10 17.20
C PRO A 75 -3.50 -20.64 16.20
N ALA A 76 -4.55 -19.96 16.69
CA ALA A 76 -5.70 -19.59 15.87
C ALA A 76 -5.32 -18.75 14.63
N ILE A 77 -5.20 -19.43 13.49
CA ILE A 77 -4.76 -18.82 12.23
C ILE A 77 -5.90 -17.94 11.71
N LYS A 78 -5.76 -16.62 11.88
CA LYS A 78 -6.69 -15.62 11.35
C LYS A 78 -6.87 -15.82 9.84
N THR A 79 -8.11 -15.68 9.39
CA THR A 79 -8.47 -15.65 7.97
C THR A 79 -8.46 -14.20 7.48
N VAL A 80 -7.67 -13.92 6.45
CA VAL A 80 -7.42 -12.57 5.92
C VAL A 80 -7.83 -12.52 4.45
N THR A 81 -8.78 -11.66 4.06
CA THR A 81 -9.22 -11.52 2.66
C THR A 81 -8.31 -10.61 1.82
N ASN A 82 -7.63 -9.65 2.45
CA ASN A 82 -6.59 -8.80 1.85
C ASN A 82 -5.81 -8.06 2.96
N PHE A 83 -4.66 -7.49 2.62
CA PHE A 83 -3.78 -6.81 3.60
C PHE A 83 -3.99 -5.29 3.66
N SER A 84 -5.08 -4.72 3.12
CA SER A 84 -5.30 -3.26 3.10
C SER A 84 -5.26 -2.60 4.49
N GLN A 85 -5.67 -3.30 5.55
CA GLN A 85 -5.58 -2.78 6.92
C GLN A 85 -4.15 -2.83 7.48
N ALA A 86 -3.37 -3.84 7.09
CA ALA A 86 -1.95 -3.94 7.43
C ALA A 86 -1.12 -2.85 6.70
N LEU A 87 -1.46 -2.55 5.44
CA LEU A 87 -0.87 -1.44 4.68
C LEU A 87 -1.12 -0.07 5.36
N ARG A 88 -2.34 0.18 5.85
CA ARG A 88 -2.65 1.40 6.63
C ARG A 88 -1.91 1.45 7.96
N CYS A 89 -1.79 0.32 8.66
CA CYS A 89 -0.99 0.23 9.88
C CYS A 89 0.49 0.57 9.63
N MET A 90 1.03 0.25 8.45
CA MET A 90 2.39 0.65 8.07
C MET A 90 2.55 2.16 7.89
N ASP A 91 1.52 2.85 7.41
CA ASP A 91 1.48 4.33 7.32
C ASP A 91 1.56 4.97 8.72
N ASP A 92 0.81 4.43 9.69
CA ASP A 92 0.90 4.84 11.10
C ASP A 92 2.26 4.51 11.74
N LEU A 93 2.87 3.36 11.42
CA LEU A 93 4.23 3.02 11.86
C LEU A 93 5.27 3.98 11.27
N PHE A 94 5.18 4.33 9.99
CA PHE A 94 6.10 5.26 9.36
C PHE A 94 6.03 6.65 9.99
N LEU A 95 4.81 7.16 10.23
CA LEU A 95 4.58 8.42 10.95
C LEU A 95 5.20 8.39 12.35
N ALA A 96 4.91 7.34 13.14
CA ALA A 96 5.40 7.20 14.50
C ALA A 96 6.93 7.03 14.61
N PHE A 97 7.57 6.49 13.56
CA PHE A 97 9.04 6.37 13.46
C PHE A 97 9.69 7.52 12.68
N GLY A 98 8.93 8.58 12.33
CA GLY A 98 9.44 9.79 11.67
C GLY A 98 10.01 9.58 10.27
N LYS A 99 9.48 8.59 9.53
CA LYS A 99 9.89 8.28 8.15
C LYS A 99 9.10 9.19 7.20
N GLN A 100 9.80 9.98 6.39
CA GLN A 100 9.23 10.95 5.45
C GLN A 100 10.13 11.13 4.22
N GLY A 101 9.52 11.36 3.06
CA GLY A 101 10.19 11.83 1.84
C GLY A 101 11.12 10.84 1.13
N ILE A 102 11.07 9.53 1.44
CA ILE A 102 11.90 8.51 0.80
C ILE A 102 11.42 8.30 -0.63
N VAL A 103 12.25 8.58 -1.63
CA VAL A 103 11.86 8.46 -3.04
C VAL A 103 12.13 7.04 -3.54
N ILE A 104 11.07 6.38 -4.01
CA ILE A 104 11.13 5.00 -4.47
C ILE A 104 10.50 4.84 -5.85
N THR A 105 10.96 3.84 -6.61
CA THR A 105 10.36 3.44 -7.89
C THR A 105 10.22 1.93 -8.00
N SER A 106 9.51 1.43 -9.01
CA SER A 106 9.50 0.02 -9.36
C SER A 106 9.17 -0.19 -10.84
N ALA A 107 9.87 -1.13 -11.47
CA ALA A 107 9.52 -1.64 -12.81
C ALA A 107 8.28 -2.56 -12.80
N GLY A 108 7.69 -2.81 -11.63
CA GLY A 108 6.70 -3.87 -11.41
C GLY A 108 7.37 -5.19 -10.98
N ILE A 109 6.53 -6.22 -10.81
CA ILE A 109 6.96 -7.57 -10.44
C ILE A 109 6.73 -8.47 -11.68
N PRO A 110 7.75 -8.73 -12.51
CA PRO A 110 7.62 -9.64 -13.65
C PRO A 110 7.25 -11.06 -13.20
N ASP A 111 6.62 -11.78 -14.11
CA ASP A 111 6.31 -13.20 -13.96
C ASP A 111 7.29 -14.03 -14.80
N GLU A 112 8.24 -14.67 -14.13
CA GLU A 112 9.25 -15.53 -14.76
C GLU A 112 8.68 -16.92 -15.12
N THR A 113 7.41 -17.20 -14.75
CA THR A 113 6.72 -18.47 -14.99
C THR A 113 5.89 -18.49 -16.27
N GLY A 114 5.57 -17.31 -16.83
CA GLY A 114 4.73 -17.11 -18.01
C GLY A 114 3.21 -17.35 -17.81
N LYS A 115 2.79 -17.74 -16.61
CA LYS A 115 1.41 -18.13 -16.26
C LYS A 115 0.60 -17.00 -15.62
N VAL A 116 1.24 -16.05 -14.94
CA VAL A 116 0.61 -15.02 -14.10
C VAL A 116 0.55 -13.67 -14.82
N ARG A 117 -0.38 -13.56 -15.77
CA ARG A 117 -0.57 -12.33 -16.57
C ARG A 117 -1.40 -11.30 -15.81
N THR A 118 -0.75 -10.46 -14.99
CA THR A 118 -1.43 -9.41 -14.20
C THR A 118 -0.64 -8.10 -14.17
N GLY A 119 -1.34 -6.97 -13.96
CA GLY A 119 -0.75 -5.64 -13.81
C GLY A 119 -0.08 -5.43 -12.45
N THR A 120 1.01 -6.15 -12.18
CA THR A 120 1.69 -6.15 -10.87
C THR A 120 2.25 -4.78 -10.49
N LYS A 121 2.68 -3.97 -11.47
CA LYS A 121 3.10 -2.57 -11.28
C LYS A 121 2.02 -1.74 -10.60
N GLU A 122 0.78 -1.80 -11.09
CA GLU A 122 -0.37 -1.10 -10.51
C GLU A 122 -0.71 -1.61 -9.10
N MET A 123 -0.51 -2.90 -8.84
CA MET A 123 -0.68 -3.46 -7.49
C MET A 123 0.39 -2.92 -6.52
N VAL A 124 1.64 -2.78 -6.97
CA VAL A 124 2.73 -2.19 -6.19
C VAL A 124 2.46 -0.71 -5.91
N ILE A 125 2.08 0.09 -6.91
CA ILE A 125 1.70 1.51 -6.77
C ILE A 125 0.54 1.65 -5.77
N THR A 126 -0.52 0.86 -5.94
CA THR A 126 -1.71 0.87 -5.07
C THR A 126 -1.36 0.51 -3.62
N ALA A 127 -0.49 -0.48 -3.42
CA ALA A 127 -0.09 -0.92 -2.08
C ALA A 127 0.79 0.14 -1.40
N ILE A 128 1.78 0.72 -2.10
CA ILE A 128 2.63 1.79 -1.58
C ILE A 128 1.81 3.03 -1.22
N ALA A 129 0.85 3.44 -2.06
CA ALA A 129 -0.04 4.57 -1.77
C ALA A 129 -0.84 4.37 -0.46
N LYS A 130 -1.37 3.16 -0.23
CA LYS A 130 -2.05 2.80 1.04
C LYS A 130 -1.13 2.87 2.27
N MET A 131 0.18 2.79 2.10
CA MET A 131 1.19 2.82 3.17
C MET A 131 1.75 4.23 3.45
N THR A 132 1.32 5.26 2.73
CA THR A 132 1.96 6.60 2.82
C THR A 132 0.98 7.78 2.73
N THR A 133 -0.33 7.52 2.83
CA THR A 133 -1.41 8.53 2.75
C THR A 133 -1.31 9.60 3.84
N LYS A 134 -0.86 9.21 5.04
CA LYS A 134 -0.83 10.04 6.25
C LYS A 134 0.58 10.50 6.63
N SER A 135 1.56 9.62 6.46
CA SER A 135 2.96 9.85 6.84
C SER A 135 3.75 10.66 5.80
N ASN A 136 3.39 10.57 4.50
CA ASN A 136 4.27 10.98 3.39
C ASN A 136 5.67 10.33 3.46
N ALA A 137 5.73 9.09 3.98
CA ALA A 137 6.93 8.28 4.12
C ALA A 137 7.61 7.95 2.79
N LEU A 138 6.80 7.57 1.79
CA LEU A 138 7.23 7.01 0.51
C LEU A 138 6.68 7.87 -0.63
N GLU A 139 7.57 8.40 -1.48
CA GLU A 139 7.19 9.10 -2.70
C GLU A 139 7.44 8.16 -3.88
N PHE A 140 6.38 7.59 -4.46
CA PHE A 140 6.51 6.71 -5.62
C PHE A 140 6.66 7.53 -6.91
N ILE A 141 7.84 7.48 -7.51
CA ILE A 141 8.08 7.99 -8.86
C ILE A 141 7.98 6.83 -9.83
N ASP A 142 7.04 6.89 -10.76
CA ASP A 142 7.02 5.96 -11.89
C ASP A 142 8.22 6.24 -12.82
N PHE A 143 9.06 5.24 -13.02
CA PHE A 143 10.23 5.32 -13.88
C PHE A 143 10.20 4.16 -14.87
N HIS A 144 9.67 4.41 -16.06
CA HIS A 144 9.68 3.43 -17.15
C HIS A 144 10.93 3.57 -18.01
N ALA A 145 11.70 2.50 -18.14
CA ALA A 145 12.98 2.49 -18.87
C ALA A 145 12.82 2.30 -20.40
N GLY A 146 11.61 2.00 -20.87
CA GLY A 146 11.32 1.68 -22.27
C GLY A 146 10.79 2.85 -23.08
N GLY A 147 11.66 3.78 -23.50
CA GLY A 147 11.39 4.74 -24.59
C GLY A 147 10.11 5.59 -24.44
N ASP A 148 9.81 6.00 -23.21
CA ASP A 148 8.49 6.52 -22.83
C ASP A 148 8.38 8.06 -22.90
N ASP A 149 7.17 8.56 -23.09
CA ASP A 149 6.82 9.99 -23.12
C ASP A 149 7.24 10.70 -21.83
N LEU A 150 7.21 9.98 -20.70
CA LEU A 150 7.68 10.45 -19.40
C LEU A 150 9.17 10.84 -19.42
N ALA A 151 10.02 10.11 -20.16
CA ALA A 151 11.44 10.42 -20.28
C ALA A 151 11.66 11.72 -21.08
N ASN A 152 10.85 11.95 -22.12
CA ASN A 152 10.84 13.19 -22.91
C ASN A 152 10.31 14.37 -22.07
N LEU A 153 9.26 14.16 -21.29
CA LEU A 153 8.66 15.15 -20.38
C LEU A 153 9.66 15.61 -19.31
N PHE A 154 10.44 14.70 -18.73
CA PHE A 154 11.53 15.06 -17.82
C PHE A 154 12.65 15.83 -18.53
N ALA A 155 13.06 15.42 -19.74
CA ALA A 155 14.09 16.12 -20.52
C ALA A 155 13.66 17.55 -20.90
N ALA A 156 12.37 17.75 -21.24
CA ALA A 156 11.80 19.05 -21.57
C ALA A 156 11.72 20.02 -20.38
N LYS A 157 11.69 19.50 -19.14
CA LYS A 157 11.58 20.31 -17.91
C LYS A 157 12.94 20.85 -17.41
N GLY A 158 14.05 20.33 -17.95
CA GLY A 158 15.41 20.60 -17.50
C GLY A 158 15.79 19.80 -16.25
N ASP A 159 16.94 19.13 -16.27
CA ASP A 159 17.34 18.17 -15.24
C ASP A 159 17.50 18.76 -13.82
N MET A 160 17.65 20.09 -13.70
CA MET A 160 17.84 20.80 -12.43
C MET A 160 16.65 20.71 -11.45
N ALA A 161 15.49 20.21 -11.89
CA ALA A 161 14.28 20.04 -11.06
C ALA A 161 13.80 18.57 -10.97
N ARG A 162 14.65 17.61 -11.35
CA ARG A 162 14.33 16.19 -11.44
C ARG A 162 14.62 15.47 -10.12
N LYS A 163 13.61 15.29 -9.27
CA LYS A 163 13.73 14.38 -8.11
C LYS A 163 13.92 12.97 -8.67
N LEU A 164 15.08 12.36 -8.41
CA LEU A 164 15.37 10.98 -8.79
C LEU A 164 14.93 10.03 -7.66
N PRO A 165 14.53 8.78 -7.97
CA PRO A 165 14.40 7.74 -6.95
C PRO A 165 15.75 7.46 -6.31
N ASP A 166 15.83 7.53 -4.98
CA ASP A 166 17.00 7.07 -4.23
C ASP A 166 17.08 5.53 -4.26
N TYR A 167 15.91 4.87 -4.26
CA TYR A 167 15.78 3.41 -4.20
C TYR A 167 14.78 2.87 -5.23
N TYR A 168 14.88 1.58 -5.53
CA TYR A 168 13.91 0.85 -6.34
C TYR A 168 13.48 -0.46 -5.67
N VAL A 169 12.19 -0.78 -5.76
CA VAL A 169 11.64 -2.07 -5.36
C VAL A 169 11.71 -3.03 -6.54
N ARG A 170 12.43 -4.15 -6.36
CA ARG A 170 12.55 -5.24 -7.33
C ARG A 170 12.00 -6.51 -6.72
N GLY A 171 11.18 -7.22 -7.48
CA GLY A 171 10.82 -8.60 -7.19
C GLY A 171 10.51 -9.36 -8.46
N SER A 172 10.08 -10.61 -8.31
CA SER A 172 9.63 -11.48 -9.40
C SER A 172 8.72 -12.58 -8.85
N ILE A 173 7.76 -13.04 -9.65
CA ILE A 173 7.05 -14.30 -9.39
C ILE A 173 7.97 -15.41 -9.89
N THR A 174 8.53 -16.17 -8.95
CA THR A 174 9.62 -17.12 -9.19
C THR A 174 9.14 -18.57 -9.29
N GLN A 175 7.92 -18.86 -8.81
CA GLN A 175 7.26 -20.15 -9.01
C GLN A 175 5.76 -19.97 -9.17
N MET A 176 5.16 -20.72 -10.10
CA MET A 176 3.73 -20.92 -10.23
C MET A 176 3.50 -22.35 -10.70
N ASP A 177 3.24 -23.24 -9.76
CA ASP A 177 2.88 -24.62 -10.04
C ASP A 177 1.36 -24.79 -9.96
N ASP A 178 0.76 -25.23 -11.06
CA ASP A 178 -0.68 -25.48 -11.12
C ASP A 178 -0.92 -26.94 -10.75
N ASN A 179 -1.80 -27.19 -9.78
CA ASN A 179 -2.17 -28.57 -9.45
C ASN A 179 -0.94 -29.44 -9.05
N SER A 180 0.00 -28.87 -8.30
CA SER A 180 1.23 -29.50 -7.79
C SER A 180 0.98 -30.79 -7.00
N VAL A 181 -0.18 -30.87 -6.33
CA VAL A 181 -0.66 -32.05 -5.63
C VAL A 181 -2.13 -32.28 -6.00
N ARG A 182 -2.48 -33.53 -6.35
CA ARG A 182 -3.87 -34.03 -6.35
C ARG A 182 -4.06 -35.00 -5.20
N LYS A 183 -5.13 -34.82 -4.42
CA LYS A 183 -5.64 -35.80 -3.46
C LYS A 183 -7.03 -36.22 -3.89
N ASN A 184 -7.12 -37.35 -4.55
CA ASN A 184 -8.38 -37.97 -4.94
C ASN A 184 -8.79 -38.93 -3.82
N LYS A 185 -9.80 -38.56 -3.02
CA LYS A 185 -10.47 -39.49 -2.09
C LYS A 185 -11.73 -40.03 -2.76
N GLY A 186 -11.56 -41.12 -3.48
CA GLY A 186 -12.63 -41.86 -4.15
C GLY A 186 -13.09 -43.07 -3.34
N ALA A 187 -14.40 -43.31 -3.33
CA ALA A 187 -14.98 -44.63 -3.10
C ALA A 187 -15.84 -44.97 -4.31
N GLY A 188 -15.71 -46.18 -4.86
CA GLY A 188 -16.44 -46.58 -6.06
C GLY A 188 -16.62 -48.08 -6.18
N ILE A 189 -17.68 -48.47 -6.89
CA ILE A 189 -18.01 -49.85 -7.23
C ILE A 189 -18.14 -49.90 -8.75
N SER A 190 -17.36 -50.76 -9.37
CA SER A 190 -17.34 -51.00 -10.81
C SER A 190 -18.03 -52.32 -11.11
N LEU A 191 -19.02 -52.30 -12.02
CA LEU A 191 -19.68 -53.48 -12.56
C LEU A 191 -19.56 -53.45 -14.10
N PRO A 192 -19.56 -54.60 -14.80
CA PRO A 192 -19.29 -54.67 -16.26
C PRO A 192 -20.22 -53.86 -17.18
N PHE A 193 -21.27 -53.25 -16.63
CA PHE A 193 -22.26 -52.43 -17.34
C PHE A 193 -22.59 -51.12 -16.60
N LEU A 194 -21.96 -50.82 -15.45
CA LEU A 194 -22.27 -49.64 -14.65
C LEU A 194 -21.15 -49.31 -13.65
N ASP A 195 -20.58 -48.10 -13.74
CA ASP A 195 -19.66 -47.55 -12.74
C ASP A 195 -20.37 -46.53 -11.84
N PHE A 196 -20.28 -46.71 -10.52
CA PHE A 196 -20.68 -45.70 -9.54
C PHE A 196 -19.50 -45.31 -8.66
N GLY A 197 -19.03 -44.07 -8.80
CA GLY A 197 -17.93 -43.51 -8.01
C GLY A 197 -18.30 -42.17 -7.37
N TYR A 198 -17.90 -41.98 -6.12
CA TYR A 198 -17.91 -40.70 -5.43
C TYR A 198 -16.47 -40.29 -5.12
N SER A 199 -15.92 -39.35 -5.91
CA SER A 199 -14.64 -38.70 -5.62
C SER A 199 -14.82 -37.34 -4.94
N LYS A 200 -13.96 -37.07 -3.95
CA LYS A 200 -13.56 -35.71 -3.60
C LYS A 200 -12.14 -35.52 -4.13
N ASP A 201 -12.00 -34.61 -5.08
CA ASP A 201 -10.70 -34.29 -5.68
C ASP A 201 -10.26 -32.90 -5.18
N GLU A 202 -9.20 -32.88 -4.38
CA GLU A 202 -8.51 -31.65 -3.97
C GLU A 202 -7.28 -31.44 -4.85
N SER A 203 -7.20 -30.29 -5.51
CA SER A 203 -5.99 -29.83 -6.21
C SER A 203 -5.37 -28.64 -5.49
N TYR A 204 -4.05 -28.56 -5.48
CA TYR A 204 -3.29 -27.52 -4.79
C TYR A 204 -2.41 -26.77 -5.81
N ASP A 205 -2.45 -25.44 -5.84
CA ASP A 205 -1.48 -24.63 -6.61
C ASP A 205 -0.47 -23.99 -5.66
N VAL A 206 0.71 -23.63 -6.17
CA VAL A 206 1.76 -22.95 -5.39
C VAL A 206 2.32 -21.76 -6.16
N ILE A 207 2.15 -20.55 -5.62
CA ILE A 207 2.75 -19.30 -6.14
C ILE A 207 3.85 -18.87 -5.18
N SER A 208 5.08 -18.67 -5.65
CA SER A 208 6.18 -18.06 -4.87
C SER A 208 6.59 -16.73 -5.50
N MET A 209 6.84 -15.74 -4.64
CA MET A 209 7.28 -14.40 -5.05
C MET A 209 8.39 -13.91 -4.12
N ASP A 210 9.46 -13.41 -4.73
CA ASP A 210 10.60 -12.82 -4.05
C ASP A 210 10.62 -11.29 -4.26
N MET A 211 11.01 -10.52 -3.25
CA MET A 211 11.05 -9.05 -3.30
C MET A 211 12.22 -8.47 -2.48
N SER A 212 12.76 -7.34 -2.91
CA SER A 212 13.94 -6.67 -2.34
C SER A 212 13.96 -5.18 -2.69
N VAL A 213 14.77 -4.39 -1.97
CA VAL A 213 15.07 -2.99 -2.32
C VAL A 213 16.49 -2.89 -2.85
N GLY A 214 16.71 -2.08 -3.89
CA GLY A 214 18.05 -1.68 -4.34
C GLY A 214 18.27 -0.17 -4.26
N ASP A 215 19.52 0.22 -4.07
CA ASP A 215 20.01 1.60 -4.23
C ASP A 215 20.07 1.96 -5.73
N ALA A 216 19.40 3.03 -6.13
CA ALA A 216 19.20 3.34 -7.55
C ALA A 216 20.48 3.85 -8.25
N ALA A 217 21.34 4.57 -7.53
CA ALA A 217 22.56 5.15 -8.06
C ALA A 217 23.66 4.11 -8.32
N THR A 218 23.81 3.14 -7.42
CA THR A 218 24.83 2.07 -7.49
C THR A 218 24.30 0.75 -8.02
N ARG A 219 22.97 0.59 -8.16
CA ARG A 219 22.26 -0.65 -8.53
C ARG A 219 22.53 -1.84 -7.59
N LYS A 220 23.00 -1.57 -6.37
CA LYS A 220 23.22 -2.60 -5.34
C LYS A 220 21.90 -2.95 -4.68
N ILE A 221 21.57 -4.24 -4.61
CA ILE A 221 20.49 -4.73 -3.75
C ILE A 221 20.93 -4.52 -2.29
N LEU A 222 20.06 -3.90 -1.50
CA LEU A 222 20.29 -3.67 -0.08
C LEU A 222 20.13 -5.00 0.68
N PRO A 223 21.15 -5.47 1.42
CA PRO A 223 21.02 -6.68 2.24
C PRO A 223 19.94 -6.48 3.31
N ILE A 224 19.48 -7.58 3.91
CA ILE A 224 18.41 -7.63 4.93
C ILE A 224 17.01 -7.25 4.39
N THR A 225 16.90 -6.44 3.33
CA THR A 225 15.61 -6.05 2.73
C THR A 225 14.88 -7.19 2.01
N SER A 226 15.60 -8.21 1.56
CA SER A 226 15.03 -9.33 0.81
C SER A 226 13.98 -10.12 1.58
N THR A 227 12.94 -10.53 0.86
CA THR A 227 11.82 -11.36 1.33
C THR A 227 11.48 -12.42 0.29
N SER A 228 10.96 -13.55 0.76
CA SER A 228 10.48 -14.67 -0.05
C SER A 228 9.17 -15.15 0.59
N ASN A 229 8.09 -15.20 -0.19
CA ASN A 229 6.75 -15.50 0.30
C ASN A 229 6.03 -16.44 -0.67
N THR A 230 5.42 -17.50 -0.14
CA THR A 230 4.76 -18.55 -0.94
C THR A 230 3.30 -18.73 -0.54
N MET A 231 2.37 -18.67 -1.49
CA MET A 231 0.96 -19.00 -1.27
C MET A 231 0.62 -20.36 -1.88
N VAL A 232 -0.04 -21.21 -1.10
CA VAL A 232 -0.66 -22.46 -1.54
C VAL A 232 -2.17 -22.26 -1.67
N LEU A 233 -2.72 -22.38 -2.87
CA LEU A 233 -4.17 -22.25 -3.11
C LEU A 233 -4.82 -23.64 -3.09
N VAL A 234 -5.96 -23.81 -2.42
CA VAL A 234 -6.69 -25.10 -2.40
C VAL A 234 -7.91 -25.02 -3.33
N LYS A 235 -7.78 -25.63 -4.51
CA LYS A 235 -8.84 -25.84 -5.51
C LYS A 235 -9.52 -27.20 -5.28
N GLY A 236 -10.50 -27.27 -4.38
CA GLY A 236 -11.37 -28.45 -4.22
C GLY A 236 -12.22 -28.43 -2.95
N GLY A 237 -13.49 -28.80 -3.06
CA GLY A 237 -14.44 -28.78 -1.95
C GLY A 237 -15.89 -29.04 -2.39
N ARG A 238 -16.77 -29.37 -1.43
CA ARG A 238 -18.23 -29.31 -1.67
C ARG A 238 -18.64 -27.84 -1.62
N ALA A 239 -19.67 -27.44 -2.37
CA ALA A 239 -19.98 -26.02 -2.60
C ALA A 239 -20.15 -25.23 -1.29
N GLY A 240 -19.25 -24.26 -1.05
CA GLY A 240 -19.22 -23.42 0.15
C GLY A 240 -17.80 -23.07 0.59
N GLU A 241 -16.85 -24.00 0.48
CA GLU A 241 -15.51 -23.88 1.05
C GLU A 241 -14.41 -23.93 -0.03
N GLY A 242 -13.67 -22.84 -0.17
CA GLY A 242 -12.46 -22.74 -0.99
C GLY A 242 -11.59 -21.59 -0.48
N GLY A 243 -10.27 -21.75 -0.45
CA GLY A 243 -9.39 -20.75 0.15
C GLY A 243 -7.90 -21.05 -0.05
N GLY A 244 -7.08 -20.04 0.25
CA GLY A 244 -5.62 -20.11 0.20
C GLY A 244 -4.99 -20.21 1.59
N ARG A 245 -3.72 -20.63 1.59
CA ARG A 245 -2.82 -20.58 2.75
C ARG A 245 -1.52 -19.92 2.35
N LEU A 246 -1.22 -18.79 2.98
CA LEU A 246 -0.02 -18.03 2.75
C LEU A 246 1.05 -18.48 3.76
N GLY A 247 2.15 -19.01 3.27
CA GLY A 247 3.20 -19.65 4.03
C GLY A 247 4.54 -18.94 3.86
N LYS A 248 5.17 -18.67 4.99
CA LYS A 248 6.58 -18.34 5.11
C LYS A 248 7.18 -19.33 6.12
N LEU A 249 8.51 -19.51 6.12
CA LEU A 249 9.16 -20.29 7.18
C LEU A 249 8.69 -19.76 8.55
N GLY A 250 8.16 -20.64 9.41
CA GLY A 250 7.66 -20.29 10.75
C GLY A 250 6.37 -19.43 10.84
N LEU A 251 5.72 -19.08 9.73
CA LEU A 251 4.47 -18.27 9.73
C LEU A 251 3.47 -18.76 8.68
N SER A 252 2.21 -18.90 9.08
CA SER A 252 1.11 -19.31 8.19
C SER A 252 -0.13 -18.45 8.42
N PHE A 253 -0.69 -17.88 7.35
CA PHE A 253 -1.97 -17.16 7.35
C PHE A 253 -2.99 -17.94 6.51
N ASN A 254 -4.24 -18.01 6.97
CA ASN A 254 -5.35 -18.47 6.13
C ASN A 254 -5.81 -17.25 5.30
N VAL A 255 -6.08 -17.46 4.01
CA VAL A 255 -6.60 -16.42 3.13
C VAL A 255 -7.93 -16.93 2.59
N ASP A 256 -9.03 -16.27 2.93
CA ASP A 256 -10.29 -16.57 2.24
C ASP A 256 -10.15 -16.02 0.82
N LEU A 257 -10.29 -16.90 -0.17
CA LEU A 257 -10.12 -16.57 -1.56
C LEU A 257 -11.13 -17.38 -2.35
N SER A 258 -12.16 -16.71 -2.83
CA SER A 258 -13.24 -17.34 -3.57
C SER A 258 -12.69 -18.01 -4.83
N ARG A 259 -13.29 -19.16 -5.18
CA ARG A 259 -12.94 -19.94 -6.38
C ARG A 259 -12.99 -19.10 -7.68
N SER A 260 -13.68 -17.96 -7.66
CA SER A 260 -13.80 -17.01 -8.78
C SER A 260 -12.80 -15.84 -8.76
N GLU A 261 -12.07 -15.60 -7.66
CA GLU A 261 -11.12 -14.47 -7.54
C GLU A 261 -9.73 -14.78 -8.11
N GLY A 262 -9.35 -16.06 -8.08
CA GLY A 262 -8.28 -16.63 -8.90
C GLY A 262 -6.85 -16.12 -8.63
N VAL A 263 -5.94 -16.48 -9.55
CA VAL A 263 -4.49 -16.28 -9.42
C VAL A 263 -4.13 -14.80 -9.22
N GLY A 264 -4.84 -13.86 -9.85
CA GLY A 264 -4.55 -12.43 -9.74
C GLY A 264 -4.88 -11.82 -8.38
N ALA A 265 -5.85 -12.37 -7.64
CA ALA A 265 -6.14 -11.94 -6.27
C ALA A 265 -5.11 -12.52 -5.27
N ALA A 266 -4.67 -13.76 -5.48
CA ALA A 266 -3.54 -14.34 -4.75
C ALA A 266 -2.23 -13.57 -5.00
N THR A 267 -1.97 -13.18 -6.25
CA THR A 267 -0.80 -12.36 -6.64
C THR A 267 -0.83 -10.99 -5.97
N ARG A 268 -1.99 -10.31 -5.95
CA ARG A 268 -2.15 -9.06 -5.20
C ARG A 268 -1.83 -9.25 -3.71
N THR A 269 -2.36 -10.30 -3.10
CA THR A 269 -2.16 -10.59 -1.66
C THR A 269 -0.68 -10.89 -1.34
N LEU A 270 0.03 -11.58 -2.24
CA LEU A 270 1.49 -11.75 -2.16
C LEU A 270 2.24 -10.43 -2.29
N ILE A 271 1.86 -9.55 -3.22
CA ILE A 271 2.46 -8.22 -3.40
C ILE A 271 2.22 -7.34 -2.16
N GLU A 272 1.01 -7.32 -1.61
CA GLU A 272 0.71 -6.53 -0.40
C GLU A 272 1.53 -7.02 0.80
N LEU A 273 1.63 -8.34 1.06
CA LEU A 273 2.52 -8.87 2.12
C LEU A 273 3.99 -8.56 1.83
N GLY A 274 4.46 -8.84 0.62
CA GLY A 274 5.85 -8.64 0.21
C GLY A 274 6.31 -7.20 0.41
N LEU A 275 5.46 -6.23 0.13
CA LEU A 275 5.74 -4.81 0.38
C LEU A 275 5.72 -4.44 1.87
N ILE A 276 4.77 -4.95 2.66
CA ILE A 276 4.75 -4.73 4.13
C ILE A 276 6.08 -5.19 4.74
N GLU A 277 6.53 -6.40 4.38
CA GLU A 277 7.77 -6.96 4.90
C GLU A 277 9.01 -6.24 4.34
N THR A 278 9.08 -6.02 3.03
CA THR A 278 10.26 -5.44 2.35
C THR A 278 10.46 -3.98 2.75
N MET A 279 9.40 -3.17 2.77
CA MET A 279 9.45 -1.78 3.25
C MET A 279 9.67 -1.71 4.75
N GLY A 280 9.09 -2.64 5.53
CA GLY A 280 9.33 -2.75 6.97
C GLY A 280 10.78 -3.04 7.33
N LYS A 281 11.41 -3.99 6.63
CA LYS A 281 12.85 -4.29 6.70
C LYS A 281 13.70 -3.10 6.30
N PHE A 282 13.43 -2.51 5.14
CA PHE A 282 14.19 -1.38 4.59
C PHE A 282 14.13 -0.12 5.46
N THR A 283 12.94 0.22 5.98
CA THR A 283 12.77 1.39 6.87
C THR A 283 13.08 1.10 8.34
N GLN A 284 13.30 -0.15 8.73
CA GLN A 284 13.51 -0.62 10.10
C GLN A 284 12.35 -0.25 11.05
N VAL A 285 11.10 -0.44 10.61
CA VAL A 285 9.90 -0.31 11.45
C VAL A 285 9.29 -1.70 11.74
N PRO A 286 8.67 -1.93 12.92
CA PRO A 286 8.23 -3.27 13.36
C PRO A 286 6.94 -3.74 12.64
N TYR A 287 7.03 -3.96 11.33
CA TYR A 287 5.92 -4.28 10.43
C TYR A 287 5.09 -5.50 10.81
N TRP A 288 5.68 -6.44 11.56
CA TRP A 288 4.99 -7.62 12.09
C TRP A 288 3.81 -7.26 13.00
N ARG A 289 3.81 -6.07 13.62
CA ARG A 289 2.64 -5.48 14.30
C ARG A 289 1.42 -5.43 13.40
N CYS A 290 1.61 -5.03 12.15
CA CYS A 290 0.56 -4.90 11.15
C CYS A 290 0.14 -6.25 10.55
N LEU A 291 0.92 -7.30 10.79
CA LEU A 291 0.61 -8.69 10.45
C LEU A 291 0.07 -9.48 11.65
N ASP A 292 -0.40 -8.79 12.70
CA ASP A 292 -0.90 -9.40 13.95
C ASP A 292 0.07 -10.41 14.62
N THR A 293 1.37 -10.32 14.33
CA THR A 293 2.36 -11.32 14.72
C THR A 293 3.24 -10.81 15.86
N SER A 294 3.31 -11.57 16.96
CA SER A 294 4.02 -11.19 18.18
C SER A 294 5.55 -11.33 18.08
N ILE A 295 6.29 -10.51 18.84
CA ILE A 295 7.75 -10.58 18.93
C ILE A 295 8.27 -11.90 19.53
N THR A 296 7.38 -12.70 20.13
CA THR A 296 7.67 -14.04 20.66
C THR A 296 7.89 -15.09 19.57
N ASN A 297 7.58 -14.81 18.29
CA ASN A 297 7.99 -15.69 17.19
C ASN A 297 9.53 -15.65 17.05
N PRO A 298 10.22 -16.81 16.97
CA PRO A 298 11.68 -16.85 16.95
C PRO A 298 12.31 -16.04 15.83
N LEU A 299 11.71 -16.01 14.63
CA LEU A 299 12.25 -15.29 13.47
C LEU A 299 12.14 -13.77 13.62
N ILE A 300 11.08 -13.29 14.28
CA ILE A 300 10.93 -11.86 14.60
C ILE A 300 11.90 -11.48 15.72
N ARG A 301 12.10 -12.34 16.73
CA ARG A 301 13.09 -12.11 17.80
C ARG A 301 14.53 -12.12 17.27
N GLU A 302 14.83 -12.95 16.28
CA GLU A 302 16.11 -12.99 15.57
C GLU A 302 16.34 -11.71 14.74
N GLN A 303 15.37 -11.29 13.92
CA GLN A 303 15.48 -10.06 13.12
C GLN A 303 15.53 -8.80 14.00
N ALA A 304 14.76 -8.74 15.10
CA ALA A 304 14.84 -7.65 16.06
C ALA A 304 16.21 -7.60 16.78
N ARG A 305 16.86 -8.76 16.97
CA ARG A 305 18.22 -8.85 17.50
C ARG A 305 19.24 -8.35 16.48
N GLU A 306 19.16 -8.75 15.22
CA GLU A 306 20.02 -8.21 14.14
C GLU A 306 19.92 -6.67 14.08
N TRP A 307 18.73 -6.10 14.18
CA TRP A 307 18.52 -4.65 14.20
C TRP A 307 19.14 -3.99 15.43
N TYR A 308 18.97 -4.58 16.62
CA TYR A 308 19.60 -4.10 17.84
C TYR A 308 21.12 -4.15 17.73
N ASP A 309 21.69 -5.30 17.33
CA ASP A 309 23.13 -5.54 17.25
C ASP A 309 23.81 -4.65 16.17
N THR A 310 23.08 -4.30 15.10
CA THR A 310 23.57 -3.40 14.02
C THR A 310 23.40 -1.90 14.32
N ALA A 311 22.45 -1.52 15.18
CA ALA A 311 22.20 -0.12 15.53
C ALA A 311 23.38 0.49 16.32
N LYS A 312 23.69 1.77 16.09
CA LYS A 312 24.70 2.51 16.88
C LYS A 312 24.18 2.76 18.29
N ASP A 313 25.06 2.81 19.28
CA ASP A 313 24.66 3.02 20.68
C ASP A 313 23.82 4.28 20.89
N LYS A 314 24.19 5.39 20.24
CA LYS A 314 23.39 6.63 20.28
C LYS A 314 21.96 6.42 19.78
N ASP A 315 21.78 5.64 18.73
CA ASP A 315 20.47 5.37 18.12
C ASP A 315 19.65 4.39 18.99
N ARG A 316 20.31 3.39 19.61
CA ARG A 316 19.72 2.50 20.64
C ARG A 316 19.18 3.32 21.83
N VAL A 317 20.00 4.21 22.37
CA VAL A 317 19.63 5.09 23.49
C VAL A 317 18.49 6.03 23.10
N LEU A 318 18.57 6.67 21.94
CA LEU A 318 17.57 7.62 21.45
C LEU A 318 16.21 6.96 21.20
N PHE A 319 16.17 5.71 20.73
CA PHE A 319 14.94 4.91 20.64
C PHE A 319 14.30 4.71 22.02
N ILE A 320 15.09 4.32 23.03
CA ILE A 320 14.61 4.07 24.39
C ILE A 320 14.14 5.36 25.07
N GLN A 321 14.89 6.46 24.94
CA GLN A 321 14.50 7.79 25.41
C GLN A 321 13.14 8.20 24.81
N ARG A 322 12.97 8.11 23.48
CA ARG A 322 11.72 8.45 22.79
C ARG A 322 10.55 7.58 23.25
N LYS A 323 10.77 6.27 23.42
CA LYS A 323 9.75 5.34 23.92
C LYS A 323 9.34 5.68 25.35
N LEU A 324 10.29 5.83 26.28
CA LEU A 324 9.95 6.16 27.67
C LEU A 324 9.33 7.56 27.80
N ALA A 325 9.68 8.51 26.92
CA ALA A 325 9.07 9.83 26.87
C ALA A 325 7.61 9.81 26.37
N GLY A 326 7.31 9.10 25.27
CA GLY A 326 5.93 8.90 24.81
C GLY A 326 5.03 8.21 25.86
N MET A 327 5.65 7.39 26.71
CA MET A 327 5.00 6.72 27.86
C MET A 327 4.76 7.67 29.06
N ASN A 328 5.15 8.95 28.95
CA ASN A 328 5.21 9.93 30.04
C ASN A 328 6.07 9.50 31.25
N ARG A 329 7.04 8.59 31.05
CA ARG A 329 7.95 8.09 32.09
C ARG A 329 9.30 8.77 32.10
N TYR A 330 9.76 9.30 30.96
CA TYR A 330 11.06 9.98 30.84
C TYR A 330 10.85 11.43 30.37
N GLY A 331 11.08 12.37 31.28
CA GLY A 331 11.04 13.82 31.01
C GLY A 331 12.41 14.44 30.67
N GLY A 332 13.44 13.61 30.44
CA GLY A 332 14.79 14.08 30.15
C GLY A 332 15.04 14.41 28.67
N PRO A 333 16.25 14.89 28.31
CA PRO A 333 16.59 15.22 26.93
C PRO A 333 16.58 13.98 26.02
N LEU A 334 16.10 14.18 24.78
CA LEU A 334 16.10 13.18 23.70
C LEU A 334 17.38 13.31 22.86
N ASP A 335 18.54 13.21 23.53
CA ASP A 335 19.87 13.51 22.98
C ASP A 335 20.66 12.29 22.49
N GLY A 336 20.22 11.07 22.83
CA GLY A 336 20.91 9.81 22.57
C GLY A 336 22.04 9.47 23.56
N PHE A 337 22.09 10.11 24.74
CA PHE A 337 23.08 9.84 25.79
C PHE A 337 22.45 9.25 27.07
N VAL A 338 23.17 8.34 27.73
CA VAL A 338 22.71 7.74 28.99
C VAL A 338 23.04 8.67 30.15
N ASN A 339 22.01 9.34 30.66
CA ASN A 339 22.06 10.10 31.91
C ASN A 339 21.43 9.30 33.07
N GLU A 340 21.63 9.77 34.30
CA GLU A 340 21.16 9.10 35.52
C GLU A 340 19.63 8.96 35.56
N GLY A 341 18.90 9.99 35.13
CA GLY A 341 17.45 9.95 35.00
C GLY A 341 16.98 8.82 34.08
N LEU A 342 17.61 8.66 32.91
CA LEU A 342 17.29 7.57 31.98
C LEU A 342 17.57 6.20 32.60
N ARG A 343 18.72 6.03 33.28
CA ARG A 343 19.07 4.77 33.97
C ARG A 343 18.01 4.38 35.00
N ASN A 344 17.52 5.34 35.77
CA ASN A 344 16.50 5.12 36.80
C ASN A 344 15.15 4.76 36.16
N THR A 345 14.68 5.50 35.15
CA THR A 345 13.45 5.17 34.42
C THR A 345 13.52 3.81 33.72
N VAL A 346 14.70 3.43 33.20
CA VAL A 346 14.93 2.09 32.61
C VAL A 346 14.80 1.00 33.67
N ALA A 347 15.43 1.15 34.84
CA ALA A 347 15.34 0.16 35.92
C ALA A 347 13.90 0.00 36.43
N GLU A 348 13.15 1.09 36.59
CA GLU A 348 11.73 1.07 36.94
C GLU A 348 10.87 0.34 35.89
N TYR A 349 11.11 0.62 34.60
CA TYR A 349 10.40 -0.04 33.52
C TYR A 349 10.76 -1.54 33.42
N GLN A 350 12.03 -1.90 33.57
CA GLN A 350 12.48 -3.29 33.61
C GLN A 350 11.79 -4.07 34.74
N ALA A 351 11.75 -3.51 35.95
CA ALA A 351 11.07 -4.12 37.10
C ALA A 351 9.57 -4.33 36.85
N GLN A 352 8.89 -3.38 36.19
CA GLN A 352 7.47 -3.48 35.85
C GLN A 352 7.20 -4.44 34.67
N ALA A 353 8.15 -4.59 33.74
CA ALA A 353 8.08 -5.51 32.60
C ALA A 353 8.50 -6.96 32.94
N GLY A 354 8.94 -7.23 34.18
CA GLY A 354 9.45 -8.56 34.59
C GLY A 354 10.84 -8.88 34.06
N LEU A 355 11.62 -7.86 33.67
CA LEU A 355 13.01 -7.97 33.22
C LEU A 355 13.98 -7.82 34.41
N VAL A 356 15.27 -8.10 34.17
CA VAL A 356 16.33 -7.79 35.13
C VAL A 356 16.45 -6.27 35.25
N ALA A 357 16.18 -5.72 36.43
CA ALA A 357 16.22 -4.28 36.73
C ALA A 357 17.65 -3.79 37.02
N ASP A 358 18.50 -3.78 35.98
CA ASP A 358 19.90 -3.35 36.04
C ASP A 358 20.11 -1.89 35.59
N GLY A 359 19.08 -1.24 35.05
CA GLY A 359 19.18 0.10 34.44
C GLY A 359 20.01 0.13 33.16
N ALA A 360 20.35 -1.04 32.60
CA ALA A 360 21.21 -1.18 31.43
C ALA A 360 20.39 -1.27 30.14
N ILE A 361 20.95 -0.71 29.08
CA ILE A 361 20.38 -0.83 27.74
C ILE A 361 20.81 -2.18 27.17
N ASN A 362 19.87 -3.13 27.20
CA ASN A 362 20.05 -4.51 26.76
C ASN A 362 18.97 -4.91 25.73
N PHE A 363 19.16 -6.07 25.08
CA PHE A 363 18.26 -6.51 24.02
C PHE A 363 16.82 -6.78 24.50
N ASP A 364 16.64 -7.35 25.70
CA ASP A 364 15.30 -7.74 26.16
C ASP A 364 14.46 -6.52 26.59
N LEU A 365 15.10 -5.45 27.08
CA LEU A 365 14.51 -4.11 27.22
C LEU A 365 14.11 -3.52 25.85
N TYR A 366 15.00 -3.61 24.85
CA TYR A 366 14.70 -3.13 23.50
C TYR A 366 13.51 -3.89 22.90
N ALA A 367 13.47 -5.22 23.06
CA ALA A 367 12.41 -6.08 22.57
C ALA A 367 11.05 -5.77 23.24
N SER A 368 10.99 -5.54 24.55
CA SER A 368 9.72 -5.20 25.22
C SER A 368 9.20 -3.80 24.82
N LEU A 369 10.09 -2.81 24.65
CA LEU A 369 9.72 -1.47 24.13
C LEU A 369 9.32 -1.48 22.64
N LEU A 370 9.74 -2.52 21.91
CA LEU A 370 9.31 -2.85 20.54
C LEU A 370 8.02 -3.69 20.50
N ASP A 371 7.55 -4.19 21.66
CA ASP A 371 6.27 -4.89 21.82
C ASP A 371 5.11 -4.00 22.25
N ASP A 372 5.38 -2.98 23.07
CA ASP A 372 4.37 -2.06 23.58
C ASP A 372 3.71 -1.20 22.48
N THR A 373 2.41 -1.48 22.25
CA THR A 373 1.56 -0.86 21.23
C THR A 373 0.85 0.42 21.69
N GLN A 374 0.65 0.62 23.00
CA GLN A 374 0.03 1.85 23.54
C GLN A 374 0.81 3.10 23.12
N ASN A 375 2.11 2.90 22.94
CA ASN A 375 3.13 3.93 22.95
C ASN A 375 3.70 4.26 21.56
N VAL A 376 3.01 3.84 20.49
CA VAL A 376 3.33 4.20 19.10
C VAL A 376 2.56 5.46 18.67
N LEU A 377 1.32 5.61 19.15
CA LEU A 377 0.44 6.73 18.80
C LEU A 377 0.61 7.96 19.72
N ALA A 378 1.21 7.79 20.90
CA ALA A 378 1.47 8.86 21.87
C ALA A 378 2.77 9.65 21.60
N ALA A 379 3.67 9.14 20.75
CA ALA A 379 5.01 9.70 20.52
C ALA A 379 5.06 10.78 19.41
N VAL A 380 3.91 11.36 19.03
CA VAL A 380 3.82 12.49 18.11
C VAL A 380 3.87 13.78 18.93
N PRO A 381 4.91 14.63 18.81
CA PRO A 381 4.87 15.96 19.38
C PRO A 381 3.71 16.75 18.78
N PRO A 382 3.04 17.65 19.53
CA PRO A 382 2.23 18.69 18.92
C PRO A 382 3.17 19.71 18.27
N THR A 383 3.78 19.34 17.13
CA THR A 383 4.18 20.32 16.13
C THR A 383 2.94 21.16 15.85
N ALA A 384 2.98 22.43 16.26
CA ALA A 384 1.89 23.36 16.03
C ALA A 384 1.49 23.29 14.56
N PRO A 385 0.18 23.33 14.23
CA PRO A 385 -0.27 23.13 12.87
C PRO A 385 0.38 24.17 11.96
N GLN A 386 1.38 23.73 11.18
CA GLN A 386 1.74 24.42 9.96
C GLN A 386 0.51 24.30 9.07
N ALA A 387 -0.32 25.34 9.12
CA ALA A 387 -1.52 25.44 8.32
C ALA A 387 -1.10 25.17 6.87
N ALA A 388 -1.73 24.19 6.23
CA ALA A 388 -1.49 23.88 4.83
C ALA A 388 -1.74 25.17 4.03
N SER A 389 -0.67 25.83 3.60
CA SER A 389 -0.73 27.14 2.98
C SER A 389 -1.18 26.97 1.53
N ILE A 390 -2.48 26.73 1.35
CA ILE A 390 -3.17 26.78 0.06
C ILE A 390 -2.96 28.21 -0.48
N PRO A 391 -2.20 28.40 -1.57
CA PRO A 391 -2.05 29.72 -2.15
C PRO A 391 -3.34 30.07 -2.91
N GLY A 392 -4.06 31.11 -2.47
CA GLY A 392 -5.10 31.73 -3.32
C GLY A 392 -6.55 31.80 -2.80
N VAL A 393 -6.77 32.17 -1.54
CA VAL A 393 -8.03 32.86 -1.16
C VAL A 393 -7.72 34.05 -0.24
N SER A 394 -7.90 35.26 -0.78
CA SER A 394 -7.44 36.51 -0.17
C SER A 394 -8.56 37.28 0.55
N SER A 395 -8.21 38.06 1.57
CA SER A 395 -9.01 39.22 2.00
C SER A 395 -8.22 40.23 2.85
N ALA A 396 -8.64 41.50 2.79
CA ALA A 396 -8.37 42.58 3.75
C ALA A 396 -6.91 43.02 4.02
N VAL A 397 -6.37 43.74 3.03
CA VAL A 397 -5.49 44.93 3.15
C VAL A 397 -5.22 45.49 4.58
N LYS A 398 -3.93 45.61 4.94
CA LYS A 398 -3.37 46.84 5.55
C LYS A 398 -1.88 46.98 5.23
N ALA A 399 -1.44 48.20 4.87
CA ALA A 399 -0.07 48.47 4.42
C ALA A 399 0.87 48.94 5.55
N PRO A 400 2.17 48.55 5.53
CA PRO A 400 3.24 49.20 6.29
C PRO A 400 3.95 50.31 5.47
N PRO A 401 4.47 51.38 6.11
CA PRO A 401 5.33 52.38 5.46
C PRO A 401 6.76 51.85 5.15
N PRO A 402 7.58 52.59 4.36
CA PRO A 402 8.85 52.09 3.83
C PRO A 402 10.06 52.34 4.76
N ALA A 403 11.07 51.47 4.65
CA ALA A 403 12.42 51.70 5.16
C ALA A 403 13.48 51.28 4.12
N VAL A 404 14.41 52.19 3.85
CA VAL A 404 15.40 52.20 2.77
C VAL A 404 16.36 50.99 2.70
N ALA A 405 16.48 50.48 1.47
CA ALA A 405 17.69 50.02 0.78
C ALA A 405 18.98 49.73 1.58
N GLY A 406 19.41 48.46 1.52
CA GLY A 406 20.83 48.06 1.60
C GLY A 406 21.13 47.11 0.44
N ALA A 407 21.93 47.54 -0.55
CA ALA A 407 22.11 46.81 -1.80
C ALA A 407 23.33 45.87 -1.77
N VAL A 408 23.12 44.61 -2.17
CA VAL A 408 24.18 43.77 -2.74
C VAL A 408 23.64 43.23 -4.07
N GLN A 409 24.27 43.63 -5.17
CA GLN A 409 23.93 43.13 -6.50
C GLN A 409 24.68 41.83 -6.77
N SER A 410 23.96 40.77 -7.13
CA SER A 410 24.50 39.60 -7.81
C SER A 410 23.69 39.36 -9.08
N GLN A 411 24.23 39.78 -10.22
CA GLN A 411 23.53 39.72 -11.49
C GLN A 411 23.55 38.29 -12.06
N PHE A 412 22.38 37.67 -12.16
CA PHE A 412 22.14 36.56 -13.07
C PHE A 412 20.97 36.89 -13.98
N ALA A 413 21.29 37.37 -15.18
CA ALA A 413 20.30 37.70 -16.21
C ALA A 413 19.80 36.42 -16.89
N SER A 414 18.89 35.71 -16.24
CA SER A 414 18.18 34.57 -16.84
C SER A 414 17.37 35.06 -18.03
N ALA A 415 17.77 34.69 -19.25
CA ALA A 415 17.04 35.01 -20.46
C ALA A 415 15.64 34.37 -20.41
N SER A 416 14.59 35.20 -20.40
CA SER A 416 13.20 34.73 -20.32
C SER A 416 12.82 33.99 -21.60
N VAL A 417 12.66 32.66 -21.51
CA VAL A 417 12.12 31.84 -22.60
C VAL A 417 10.71 32.34 -22.91
N PRO A 418 10.40 32.71 -24.17
CA PRO A 418 9.06 33.21 -24.50
C PRO A 418 8.03 32.09 -24.33
N PHE A 419 6.86 32.46 -23.79
CA PHE A 419 5.71 31.56 -23.72
C PHE A 419 5.27 31.13 -25.12
N ARG A 420 4.94 29.84 -25.27
CA ARG A 420 4.54 29.19 -26.51
C ARG A 420 3.46 28.15 -26.20
N MET A 421 2.53 28.02 -27.13
CA MET A 421 1.47 27.03 -27.13
C MET A 421 1.63 26.19 -28.40
N SER A 422 1.73 24.86 -28.27
CA SER A 422 1.51 23.99 -29.42
C SER A 422 0.06 23.54 -29.46
N PHE A 423 -0.49 23.46 -30.66
CA PHE A 423 -1.82 22.96 -30.92
C PHE A 423 -1.78 22.22 -32.25
N GLU A 424 -2.09 20.93 -32.20
CA GLU A 424 -1.79 19.95 -33.25
C GLU A 424 -2.97 18.98 -33.44
N SER A 425 -3.01 18.28 -34.57
CA SER A 425 -4.00 17.24 -34.89
C SER A 425 -3.28 15.94 -35.23
N ASP A 426 -3.94 14.81 -34.97
CA ASP A 426 -3.46 13.47 -35.35
C ASP A 426 -3.27 13.29 -36.87
N ARG A 427 -3.85 14.18 -37.69
CA ARG A 427 -3.69 14.24 -39.15
C ARG A 427 -2.88 15.46 -39.62
N GLY A 428 -2.06 16.05 -38.74
CA GLY A 428 -1.15 17.16 -39.04
C GLY A 428 -1.81 18.54 -39.17
N ALA A 429 -1.06 19.54 -39.65
CA ALA A 429 -1.44 20.96 -39.56
C ALA A 429 -2.64 21.41 -40.44
N ARG A 430 -3.12 20.56 -41.36
CA ARG A 430 -4.35 20.78 -42.15
C ARG A 430 -5.11 19.46 -42.29
N PRO A 431 -5.74 18.97 -41.21
CA PRO A 431 -6.27 17.63 -41.15
C PRO A 431 -7.49 17.49 -42.06
N ALA A 432 -7.60 16.32 -42.70
CA ALA A 432 -8.74 15.95 -43.52
C ALA A 432 -9.52 14.82 -42.86
N TYR A 433 -10.84 14.97 -42.78
CA TYR A 433 -11.78 14.00 -42.23
C TYR A 433 -12.93 13.73 -43.21
N ARG A 434 -13.72 12.68 -42.95
CA ARG A 434 -14.99 12.40 -43.62
C ARG A 434 -16.18 12.69 -42.72
N VAL A 435 -17.36 12.88 -43.30
CA VAL A 435 -18.62 12.94 -42.55
C VAL A 435 -18.77 11.66 -41.71
N GLY A 436 -19.15 11.83 -40.44
CA GLY A 436 -19.27 10.74 -39.47
C GLY A 436 -17.98 10.42 -38.68
N GLU A 437 -16.81 10.93 -39.07
CA GLU A 437 -15.59 10.85 -38.24
C GLU A 437 -15.64 11.82 -37.05
N TYR A 438 -14.69 11.68 -36.12
CA TYR A 438 -14.60 12.48 -34.90
C TYR A 438 -13.35 13.35 -34.87
N LEU A 439 -13.48 14.56 -34.34
CA LEU A 439 -12.38 15.49 -34.10
C LEU A 439 -11.41 14.95 -33.05
N ASN A 440 -10.10 14.99 -33.32
CA ASN A 440 -9.04 14.60 -32.39
C ASN A 440 -7.83 15.54 -32.50
N MET A 441 -7.60 16.33 -31.44
CA MET A 441 -6.60 17.38 -31.39
C MET A 441 -5.81 17.32 -30.07
N VAL A 442 -4.62 17.89 -30.04
CA VAL A 442 -3.74 18.00 -28.87
C VAL A 442 -3.35 19.46 -28.65
N LEU A 443 -3.57 19.95 -27.44
CA LEU A 443 -3.09 21.24 -26.94
C LEU A 443 -1.99 20.99 -25.90
N SER A 444 -0.91 21.79 -25.93
CA SER A 444 0.08 21.87 -24.86
C SER A 444 0.70 23.27 -24.73
N LEU A 445 1.16 23.62 -23.54
CA LEU A 445 1.86 24.89 -23.24
C LEU A 445 3.30 24.63 -22.81
N ASN A 446 4.26 25.49 -23.20
CA ASN A 446 5.66 25.37 -22.75
C ASN A 446 5.91 25.88 -21.32
N GLY A 447 4.91 26.48 -20.70
CA GLY A 447 4.90 26.95 -19.32
C GLY A 447 3.51 26.77 -18.71
N HIS A 448 3.39 26.91 -17.39
CA HIS A 448 2.07 26.92 -16.75
C HIS A 448 1.28 28.14 -17.24
N GLY A 449 0.02 27.96 -17.58
CA GLY A 449 -0.80 29.03 -18.14
C GLY A 449 -2.28 28.68 -18.15
N THR A 450 -3.10 29.59 -18.66
CA THR A 450 -4.50 29.29 -18.99
C THR A 450 -4.68 29.18 -20.50
N ALA A 451 -5.65 28.39 -20.93
CA ALA A 451 -6.03 28.28 -22.33
C ALA A 451 -7.55 28.24 -22.53
N TYR A 452 -8.00 28.85 -23.62
CA TYR A 452 -9.38 28.80 -24.09
C TYR A 452 -9.39 28.36 -25.55
N CYS A 453 -10.15 27.31 -25.88
CA CYS A 453 -10.28 26.81 -27.24
C CYS A 453 -11.73 26.80 -27.72
N TYR A 454 -11.88 27.14 -28.99
CA TYR A 454 -13.15 27.37 -29.67
C TYR A 454 -13.16 26.62 -31.01
N TYR A 455 -14.30 26.05 -31.36
CA TYR A 455 -14.54 25.33 -32.61
C TYR A 455 -15.59 26.07 -33.43
N GLU A 456 -15.40 26.14 -34.74
CA GLU A 456 -16.30 26.73 -35.72
C GLU A 456 -16.68 25.67 -36.77
N ASP A 457 -17.98 25.38 -36.88
CA ASP A 457 -18.52 24.37 -37.81
C ASP A 457 -18.62 24.86 -39.26
N ALA A 458 -18.98 23.95 -40.18
CA ALA A 458 -19.14 24.26 -41.61
C ALA A 458 -20.25 25.30 -41.93
N THR A 459 -21.08 25.69 -40.96
CA THR A 459 -22.07 26.79 -41.06
C THR A 459 -21.64 28.06 -40.32
N ARG A 460 -20.45 28.08 -39.73
CA ARG A 460 -19.83 29.13 -38.90
C ARG A 460 -20.46 29.33 -37.52
N ASN A 461 -21.15 28.35 -36.95
CA ASN A 461 -21.48 28.41 -35.52
C ASN A 461 -20.20 28.21 -34.73
N THR A 462 -19.85 29.17 -33.86
CA THR A 462 -18.67 29.07 -32.98
C THR A 462 -19.10 28.66 -31.57
N ALA A 463 -18.45 27.65 -30.97
CA ALA A 463 -18.70 27.18 -29.60
C ALA A 463 -17.41 27.02 -28.79
N ARG A 464 -17.46 27.26 -27.47
CA ARG A 464 -16.32 26.97 -26.58
C ARG A 464 -16.23 25.47 -26.31
N ILE A 465 -15.06 24.88 -26.56
CA ILE A 465 -14.76 23.46 -26.35
C ILE A 465 -13.76 23.22 -25.21
N PHE A 466 -13.01 24.24 -24.79
CA PHE A 466 -12.14 24.22 -23.62
C PHE A 466 -12.02 25.62 -22.98
N PRO A 467 -12.07 25.76 -21.64
CA PRO A 467 -12.72 24.84 -20.71
C PRO A 467 -14.16 24.54 -21.14
N ASN A 468 -14.77 23.48 -20.59
CA ASN A 468 -16.16 23.13 -20.86
C ASN A 468 -16.86 22.54 -19.62
N GLN A 469 -18.17 22.30 -19.69
CA GLN A 469 -18.96 21.79 -18.54
C GLN A 469 -18.48 20.43 -17.96
N PHE A 470 -17.70 19.65 -18.71
CA PHE A 470 -17.10 18.39 -18.28
C PHE A 470 -15.62 18.54 -17.85
N HIS A 471 -15.00 19.67 -18.17
CA HIS A 471 -13.64 20.06 -17.76
C HIS A 471 -13.60 21.58 -17.53
N PRO A 472 -14.11 22.07 -16.38
CA PRO A 472 -14.36 23.50 -16.16
C PRO A 472 -13.09 24.32 -15.89
N ASP A 473 -11.97 23.66 -15.57
CA ASP A 473 -10.68 24.32 -15.37
C ASP A 473 -10.06 24.73 -16.71
N ALA A 474 -9.65 26.00 -16.80
CA ALA A 474 -8.94 26.58 -17.94
C ALA A 474 -7.41 26.49 -17.81
N SER A 475 -6.91 26.12 -16.63
CA SER A 475 -5.48 25.94 -16.38
C SER A 475 -4.92 24.76 -17.16
N VAL A 476 -3.75 24.98 -17.77
CA VAL A 476 -2.98 23.95 -18.48
C VAL A 476 -1.55 24.01 -17.95
N ASN A 477 -1.13 22.92 -17.32
CA ASN A 477 0.21 22.78 -16.77
C ASN A 477 1.28 22.75 -17.87
N ALA A 478 2.50 23.20 -17.55
CA ALA A 478 3.64 23.16 -18.46
C ALA A 478 3.89 21.71 -18.96
N GLY A 479 3.91 21.53 -20.28
CA GLY A 479 4.09 20.24 -20.93
C GLY A 479 2.89 19.29 -20.86
N ALA A 480 1.76 19.69 -20.29
CA ALA A 480 0.55 18.84 -20.25
C ALA A 480 -0.10 18.71 -21.63
N ILE A 481 -0.49 17.50 -21.98
CA ILE A 481 -1.19 17.15 -23.22
C ILE A 481 -2.70 17.13 -22.95
N THR A 482 -3.36 18.25 -23.24
CA THR A 482 -4.82 18.35 -23.20
C THR A 482 -5.37 17.85 -24.54
N ARG A 483 -5.93 16.63 -24.55
CA ARG A 483 -6.69 16.13 -25.70
C ARG A 483 -7.99 16.91 -25.85
N LEU A 484 -8.25 17.41 -27.06
CA LEU A 484 -9.42 18.19 -27.41
C LEU A 484 -10.23 17.47 -28.51
N PRO A 485 -11.55 17.29 -28.33
CA PRO A 485 -12.36 17.79 -27.21
C PRO A 485 -12.13 17.01 -25.90
N SER A 486 -12.18 17.71 -24.75
CA SER A 486 -11.87 17.16 -23.43
C SER A 486 -13.11 16.81 -22.61
N GLY A 487 -12.94 15.99 -21.56
CA GLY A 487 -14.04 15.63 -20.65
C GLY A 487 -14.97 14.52 -21.16
N GLY A 488 -14.51 13.71 -22.12
CA GLY A 488 -15.24 12.54 -22.64
C GLY A 488 -16.28 12.83 -23.72
N PHE A 489 -16.64 14.10 -23.95
CA PHE A 489 -17.44 14.48 -25.12
C PHE A 489 -16.61 14.40 -26.41
N LYS A 490 -17.27 14.19 -27.56
CA LYS A 490 -16.65 14.14 -28.89
C LYS A 490 -17.45 14.98 -29.87
N ILE A 491 -16.76 15.74 -30.72
CA ILE A 491 -17.35 16.37 -31.90
C ILE A 491 -17.31 15.35 -33.04
N ARG A 492 -18.45 15.14 -33.72
CA ARG A 492 -18.57 14.31 -34.92
C ARG A 492 -18.95 15.19 -36.09
N PHE A 493 -18.21 15.10 -37.18
CA PHE A 493 -18.46 15.88 -38.40
C PHE A 493 -19.81 15.48 -39.03
N ASP A 494 -20.73 16.43 -39.22
CA ASP A 494 -22.08 16.18 -39.78
C ASP A 494 -22.20 16.52 -41.28
N ARG A 495 -21.33 17.40 -41.79
CA ARG A 495 -21.37 17.93 -43.17
C ARG A 495 -19.97 18.07 -43.76
N ALA A 496 -19.86 17.88 -45.07
CA ALA A 496 -18.67 18.24 -45.83
C ALA A 496 -18.52 19.77 -45.88
N GLY A 497 -17.29 20.28 -45.73
CA GLY A 497 -17.04 21.72 -45.63
C GLY A 497 -15.65 22.09 -45.12
N ARG A 498 -15.53 23.36 -44.72
CA ARG A 498 -14.39 23.92 -44.00
C ARG A 498 -14.80 24.18 -42.56
N GLU A 499 -14.00 23.69 -41.62
CA GLU A 499 -14.23 23.88 -40.19
C GLU A 499 -12.92 24.29 -39.53
N ARG A 500 -12.97 24.89 -38.34
CA ARG A 500 -11.77 25.47 -37.72
C ARG A 500 -11.78 25.25 -36.21
N VAL A 501 -10.59 25.06 -35.65
CA VAL A 501 -10.38 25.15 -34.19
C VAL A 501 -9.30 26.18 -33.93
N ALA A 502 -9.54 27.07 -32.98
CA ALA A 502 -8.54 28.01 -32.48
C ALA A 502 -8.40 27.90 -30.97
N CYS A 503 -7.16 27.95 -30.50
CA CYS A 503 -6.83 28.07 -29.09
C CYS A 503 -6.13 29.41 -28.84
N ILE A 504 -6.41 29.98 -27.67
CA ILE A 504 -5.76 31.16 -27.09
C ILE A 504 -5.12 30.71 -25.78
N GLY A 505 -3.85 31.02 -25.54
CA GLY A 505 -3.14 30.68 -24.31
C GLY A 505 -2.23 31.80 -23.81
N ALA A 506 -2.00 31.88 -22.51
CA ALA A 506 -1.02 32.79 -21.90
C ALA A 506 -0.38 32.18 -20.65
N ASP A 507 0.78 32.68 -20.25
CA ASP A 507 1.54 32.35 -19.03
C ASP A 507 0.86 32.77 -17.69
N ARG A 508 -0.41 33.17 -17.77
CA ARG A 508 -1.21 33.78 -16.69
C ARG A 508 -2.70 33.56 -16.95
N GLU A 509 -3.53 34.03 -16.03
CA GLU A 509 -4.98 34.06 -16.17
C GLU A 509 -5.41 34.94 -17.37
N LEU A 510 -6.18 34.37 -18.30
CA LEU A 510 -6.69 35.09 -19.47
C LEU A 510 -7.97 35.87 -19.12
N VAL A 511 -7.94 37.19 -19.30
CA VAL A 511 -9.11 38.06 -19.11
C VAL A 511 -10.13 37.80 -20.21
N VAL A 512 -11.13 36.96 -19.92
CA VAL A 512 -12.22 36.61 -20.83
C VAL A 512 -12.99 37.89 -21.26
N PRO A 513 -13.17 38.13 -22.57
CA PRO A 513 -13.98 39.24 -23.09
C PRO A 513 -15.40 39.27 -22.52
N SER A 514 -15.94 40.46 -22.25
CA SER A 514 -17.26 40.64 -21.61
C SER A 514 -18.40 40.01 -22.41
N SER A 515 -18.31 40.03 -23.74
CA SER A 515 -19.15 39.33 -24.72
C SER A 515 -19.25 37.80 -24.52
N LEU A 516 -18.25 37.19 -23.87
CA LEU A 516 -18.11 35.74 -23.72
C LEU A 516 -18.23 35.28 -22.25
N ARG A 517 -18.40 36.20 -21.30
CA ARG A 517 -18.62 35.87 -19.88
C ARG A 517 -20.04 35.35 -19.67
N GLY A 518 -20.18 34.23 -18.95
CA GLY A 518 -21.48 33.62 -18.69
C GLY A 518 -22.12 32.89 -19.87
N ALA A 519 -21.46 32.86 -21.05
CA ALA A 519 -21.88 32.01 -22.16
C ALA A 519 -21.76 30.53 -21.78
N ARG A 520 -22.74 29.71 -22.20
CA ARG A 520 -22.76 28.27 -21.88
C ARG A 520 -21.82 27.49 -22.80
N ASP A 521 -21.08 26.56 -22.21
CA ASP A 521 -20.19 25.67 -22.94
C ASP A 521 -20.94 24.81 -23.95
N LEU A 522 -20.28 24.46 -25.06
CA LEU A 522 -20.83 23.62 -26.13
C LEU A 522 -22.12 24.17 -26.77
N THR A 523 -22.45 25.46 -26.58
CA THR A 523 -23.55 26.16 -27.26
C THR A 523 -23.02 27.22 -28.22
N PRO A 524 -23.77 27.58 -29.28
CA PRO A 524 -23.39 28.66 -30.19
C PRO A 524 -23.23 30.00 -29.46
N LEU A 525 -22.07 30.62 -29.64
CA LEU A 525 -21.70 31.89 -29.05
C LEU A 525 -22.23 33.08 -29.89
N PRO A 526 -22.52 34.25 -29.28
CA PRO A 526 -23.02 35.42 -29.98
C PRO A 526 -21.88 36.19 -30.72
N VAL A 527 -21.20 35.50 -31.64
CA VAL A 527 -20.06 35.99 -32.43
C VAL A 527 -20.21 35.60 -33.89
N ARG A 528 -19.58 36.35 -34.81
CA ARG A 528 -19.70 36.14 -36.26
C ARG A 528 -18.70 35.12 -36.82
N SER A 529 -17.58 34.92 -36.15
CA SER A 529 -16.56 33.91 -36.48
C SER A 529 -15.60 33.65 -35.33
N LEU A 530 -14.81 32.59 -35.49
CA LEU A 530 -13.67 32.23 -34.66
C LEU A 530 -12.61 33.34 -34.58
N ASP A 531 -12.40 34.07 -35.68
CA ASP A 531 -11.46 35.19 -35.76
C ASP A 531 -11.91 36.36 -34.87
N GLU A 532 -13.23 36.58 -34.76
CA GLU A 532 -13.79 37.59 -33.87
C GLU A 532 -13.45 37.27 -32.41
N VAL A 533 -13.66 36.02 -31.97
CA VAL A 533 -13.28 35.54 -30.62
C VAL A 533 -11.80 35.79 -30.35
N VAL A 534 -10.93 35.36 -31.26
CA VAL A 534 -9.48 35.52 -31.12
C VAL A 534 -9.07 36.99 -31.10
N SER A 535 -9.73 37.86 -31.86
CA SER A 535 -9.47 39.32 -31.84
C SER A 535 -9.88 39.95 -30.50
N GLN A 536 -11.02 39.57 -29.94
CA GLN A 536 -11.50 40.07 -28.65
C GLN A 536 -10.56 39.64 -27.51
N PHE A 537 -10.07 38.38 -27.53
CA PHE A 537 -9.07 37.91 -26.56
C PHE A 537 -7.74 38.66 -26.66
N LYS A 538 -7.26 39.00 -27.86
CA LYS A 538 -6.02 39.79 -28.03
C LYS A 538 -6.16 41.24 -27.57
N GLN A 539 -7.36 41.82 -27.64
CA GLN A 539 -7.62 43.16 -27.10
C GLN A 539 -7.53 43.19 -25.56
N SER A 540 -8.08 42.18 -24.87
CA SER A 540 -7.97 42.08 -23.41
C SER A 540 -6.66 41.46 -22.92
N ASN A 541 -5.96 40.68 -23.77
CA ASN A 541 -4.72 39.98 -23.43
C ASN A 541 -3.67 40.14 -24.55
N PRO A 542 -2.97 41.29 -24.66
CA PRO A 542 -2.02 41.54 -25.77
C PRO A 542 -0.83 40.57 -25.84
N ALA A 543 -0.52 39.88 -24.74
CA ALA A 543 0.55 38.88 -24.66
C ALA A 543 0.08 37.44 -24.97
N ALA A 544 -1.19 37.21 -25.31
CA ALA A 544 -1.73 35.88 -25.54
C ALA A 544 -1.25 35.29 -26.89
N VAL A 545 -0.72 34.06 -26.83
CA VAL A 545 -0.36 33.25 -28.00
C VAL A 545 -1.61 32.58 -28.54
N THR A 546 -1.73 32.49 -29.86
CA THR A 546 -2.94 31.98 -30.53
C THR A 546 -2.57 31.05 -31.67
N SER A 547 -3.18 29.88 -31.72
CA SER A 547 -2.98 28.88 -32.78
C SER A 547 -4.32 28.51 -33.41
N PHE A 548 -4.30 28.20 -34.71
CA PHE A 548 -5.45 27.80 -35.52
C PHE A 548 -5.11 26.52 -36.27
N ILE A 549 -6.10 25.64 -36.44
CA ILE A 549 -6.04 24.54 -37.42
C ILE A 549 -7.29 24.59 -38.30
N ASP A 550 -7.05 24.68 -39.61
CA ASP A 550 -8.06 24.61 -40.65
C ASP A 550 -8.32 23.15 -41.06
N ILE A 551 -9.56 22.70 -40.86
CA ILE A 551 -10.01 21.34 -41.09
C ILE A 551 -10.70 21.25 -42.46
N THR A 552 -10.52 20.12 -43.14
CA THR A 552 -11.24 19.80 -44.38
C THR A 552 -12.15 18.59 -44.15
N VAL A 553 -13.47 18.78 -44.18
CA VAL A 553 -14.42 17.65 -44.12
C VAL A 553 -14.85 17.31 -45.54
N THR A 554 -14.64 16.06 -45.93
CA THR A 554 -15.07 15.47 -47.19
C THR A 554 -16.34 14.61 -46.99
N PRO A 555 -17.16 14.38 -48.04
CA PRO A 555 -18.32 13.49 -47.95
C PRO A 555 -17.99 12.07 -47.47
#